data_AF-A0A2D9T2X1-F1
#
_entry.id   AF-A0A2D9T2X1-F1
#
_cell.length_a   1.000
_cell.length_b   1.000
_cell.length_c   1.000
_cell.angle_alpha   90.00
_cell.angle_beta   90.00
_cell.angle_gamma   90.00
#
_symmetry.space_group_name_H-M   'P 1'
#
loop_
_entity.id
_entity.type
_entity.pdbx_description
1 polymer ?
#
loop_
_entity_poly.entity_id
_entity_poly.type
_entity_poly.pdbx_seq_one_letter_code
_entity_poly.pdbx_strand_id
1 'polypeptide(L)'
;MSKQSQISATISEGTKEALDRFAESRGLKKNFVVEQALLYFMEARRELPDEALVPARLLVDDESFDRLAEALSSPPAPTKALRDLMRGQGD
;
A
#
# COMPACT_ATOMS: atom_id res chain seq x y z
N MET A 1 -27.74 15.95 -20.51
CA MET A 1 -27.38 16.39 -19.14
C MET A 1 -27.09 15.15 -18.33
N SER A 2 -25.85 14.95 -17.86
CA SER A 2 -25.55 13.79 -17.02
C SER A 2 -26.21 13.98 -15.65
N LYS A 3 -26.88 12.94 -15.15
CA LYS A 3 -27.47 12.96 -13.81
C LYS A 3 -26.32 12.99 -12.80
N GLN A 4 -26.29 14.02 -11.95
CA GLN A 4 -25.36 14.07 -10.82
C GLN A 4 -25.98 13.27 -9.66
N SER A 5 -25.15 12.45 -9.00
CA SER A 5 -25.51 11.73 -7.78
C SER A 5 -24.73 12.31 -6.61
N GLN A 6 -25.35 12.43 -5.45
CA GLN A 6 -24.71 12.92 -4.23
C GLN A 6 -24.46 11.75 -3.29
N ILE A 7 -23.25 11.71 -2.72
CA ILE A 7 -22.87 10.78 -1.65
C ILE A 7 -22.43 11.57 -0.42
N SER A 8 -22.58 10.95 0.76
CA SER A 8 -22.13 11.49 2.05
C SER A 8 -21.22 10.48 2.72
N ALA A 9 -20.09 10.94 3.26
CA ALA A 9 -19.15 10.11 3.99
C ALA A 9 -18.50 10.91 5.13
N THR A 10 -18.19 10.24 6.24
CA THR A 10 -17.42 10.80 7.34
C THR A 10 -15.95 10.46 7.14
N ILE A 11 -15.08 11.46 7.26
CA ILE A 11 -13.62 11.31 7.20
C ILE A 11 -13.00 11.93 8.45
N SER A 12 -11.75 11.59 8.75
CA SER A 12 -11.00 12.25 9.82
C SER A 12 -10.69 13.71 9.46
N GLU A 13 -10.48 14.53 10.49
CA GLU A 13 -10.11 15.93 10.34
C GLU A 13 -8.81 16.09 9.54
N GLY A 14 -7.77 15.29 9.85
CA GLY A 14 -6.51 15.32 9.12
C GLY A 14 -6.65 14.98 7.62
N THR A 15 -7.55 14.06 7.26
CA THR A 15 -7.81 13.76 5.84
C THR A 15 -8.51 14.92 5.14
N LYS A 16 -9.44 15.60 5.83
CA LYS A 16 -10.10 16.80 5.31
C LYS A 16 -9.09 17.91 5.05
N GLU A 17 -8.20 18.20 6.00
CA GLU A 17 -7.14 19.20 5.84
C GLU A 17 -6.21 18.88 4.67
N ALA A 18 -5.82 17.61 4.51
CA ALA A 18 -4.99 17.16 3.42
C ALA A 18 -5.68 17.35 2.05
N LEU A 19 -6.98 17.02 1.96
CA LEU A 19 -7.77 17.23 0.74
C LEU A 19 -7.86 18.72 0.39
N ASP A 20 -8.12 19.57 1.38
CA ASP A 20 -8.27 21.01 1.22
C ASP A 20 -6.98 21.63 0.68
N ARG A 21 -5.84 21.34 1.31
CA ARG A 21 -4.52 21.81 0.88
C ARG A 21 -4.15 21.31 -0.52
N PHE A 22 -4.46 20.06 -0.83
CA PHE A 22 -4.19 19.48 -2.16
C PHE A 22 -5.01 20.18 -3.25
N ALA A 23 -6.31 20.39 -3.00
CA ALA A 23 -7.20 21.04 -3.95
C ALA A 23 -6.78 22.50 -4.19
N GLU A 24 -6.48 23.25 -3.12
CA GLU A 24 -6.06 24.66 -3.19
C GLU A 24 -4.73 24.82 -3.93
N SER A 25 -3.71 24.04 -3.58
CA SER A 25 -2.38 24.15 -4.20
C SER A 25 -2.36 23.85 -5.71
N ARG A 26 -3.40 23.20 -6.22
CA ARG A 26 -3.55 22.84 -7.64
C ARG A 26 -4.71 23.55 -8.34
N GLY A 27 -5.43 24.44 -7.65
CA GLY A 27 -6.59 25.14 -8.21
C GLY A 27 -7.75 24.22 -8.59
N LEU A 28 -7.90 23.08 -7.91
CA LEU A 28 -8.91 22.06 -8.22
C LEU A 28 -10.13 22.18 -7.30
N LYS A 29 -11.29 21.74 -7.79
CA LYS A 29 -12.50 21.61 -6.96
C LYS A 29 -12.45 20.34 -6.12
N LYS A 30 -12.84 20.41 -4.85
CA LYS A 30 -12.90 19.24 -3.95
C LYS A 30 -13.73 18.08 -4.54
N ASN A 31 -14.90 18.38 -5.11
CA ASN A 31 -15.74 17.37 -5.77
C ASN A 31 -15.03 16.67 -6.94
N PHE A 32 -14.21 17.40 -7.70
CA PHE A 32 -13.42 16.80 -8.78
C PHE A 32 -12.36 15.85 -8.23
N VAL A 33 -11.65 16.24 -7.16
CA VAL A 33 -10.65 15.39 -6.51
C VAL A 33 -11.30 14.12 -5.94
N VAL A 34 -12.45 14.25 -5.28
CA VAL A 34 -13.19 13.10 -4.73
C VAL A 34 -13.65 12.15 -5.83
N GLU A 35 -14.24 12.66 -6.91
CA GLU A 35 -14.66 11.85 -8.05
C GLU A 35 -13.49 11.07 -8.65
N GLN A 36 -12.36 11.76 -8.92
CA GLN A 36 -11.18 11.13 -9.48
C GLN A 36 -10.61 10.07 -8.52
N ALA A 37 -10.52 10.37 -7.22
CA ALA A 37 -10.04 9.41 -6.23
C ALA A 37 -10.90 8.14 -6.19
N LEU A 38 -12.23 8.27 -6.24
CA LEU A 38 -13.14 7.12 -6.29
C LEU A 38 -12.95 6.29 -7.56
N LEU A 39 -12.83 6.93 -8.72
CA LEU A 39 -12.59 6.25 -9.99
C LEU A 39 -11.27 5.49 -9.98
N TYR A 40 -10.17 6.15 -9.61
CA TYR A 40 -8.86 5.50 -9.53
C TYR A 40 -8.83 4.36 -8.52
N PHE A 41 -9.49 4.53 -7.37
CA PHE A 41 -9.55 3.49 -6.36
C PHE A 41 -10.30 2.24 -6.84
N MET A 42 -11.42 2.41 -7.55
CA MET A 42 -12.17 1.29 -8.12
C MET A 42 -11.39 0.61 -9.26
N GLU A 43 -10.73 1.40 -10.11
CA GLU A 43 -9.97 0.85 -11.24
C GLU A 43 -8.73 0.09 -10.78
N ALA A 44 -7.97 0.66 -9.84
CA ALA A 44 -6.80 -0.02 -9.25
C ALA A 44 -7.15 -1.40 -8.67
N ARG A 45 -8.34 -1.55 -8.08
CA ARG A 45 -8.84 -2.84 -7.56
C ARG A 45 -9.37 -3.80 -8.61
N ARG A 46 -9.74 -3.32 -9.80
CA ARG A 46 -10.11 -4.18 -10.93
C ARG A 46 -8.86 -4.74 -11.60
N GLU A 47 -7.83 -3.91 -11.74
CA GLU A 47 -6.57 -4.29 -12.38
C GLU A 47 -5.70 -5.17 -11.47
N LEU A 48 -5.72 -4.92 -10.16
CA LEU A 48 -4.95 -5.66 -9.17
C LEU A 48 -5.89 -6.23 -8.11
N PRO A 49 -6.03 -7.57 -8.02
CA PRO A 49 -6.79 -8.22 -6.96
C PRO A 49 -6.30 -7.77 -5.58
N ASP A 50 -7.14 -7.81 -4.54
CA ASP A 50 -6.71 -7.43 -3.18
C ASP A 50 -5.51 -8.26 -2.70
N GLU A 51 -5.33 -9.47 -3.24
CA GLU A 51 -4.17 -10.34 -2.98
C GLU A 51 -2.85 -9.80 -3.58
N ALA A 52 -2.92 -8.86 -4.53
CA ALA A 52 -1.75 -8.19 -5.12
C ALA A 52 -1.26 -6.99 -4.30
N LEU A 53 -2.07 -6.50 -3.35
CA LEU A 53 -1.66 -5.44 -2.42
C LEU A 53 -0.94 -6.06 -1.21
N VAL A 54 0.34 -6.44 -1.42
CA VAL A 54 1.20 -6.83 -0.30
C VAL A 54 1.45 -5.59 0.56
N PRO A 55 1.07 -5.57 1.86
CA PRO A 55 1.36 -4.44 2.71
C PRO A 55 2.86 -4.17 2.76
N ALA A 56 3.27 -2.92 2.50
CA ALA A 56 4.67 -2.52 2.61
C ALA A 56 5.22 -2.56 4.06
N ARG A 57 4.38 -2.94 5.03
CA ARG A 57 4.73 -3.11 6.44
C ARG A 57 4.33 -4.50 6.90
N LEU A 58 5.31 -5.26 7.39
CA LEU A 58 5.08 -6.53 8.06
C LEU A 58 4.91 -6.26 9.56
N LEU A 59 3.75 -6.61 10.11
CA LEU A 59 3.52 -6.58 11.55
C LEU A 59 3.87 -7.96 12.11
N VAL A 60 4.70 -8.01 13.14
CA VAL A 60 5.11 -9.23 13.81
C VAL A 60 4.87 -9.07 15.32
N ASP A 61 4.71 -10.19 16.04
CA ASP A 61 4.73 -10.18 17.50
C ASP A 61 6.15 -9.91 18.04
N ASP A 62 6.23 -9.59 19.32
CA ASP A 62 7.50 -9.21 19.98
C ASP A 62 8.54 -10.34 19.91
N GLU A 63 8.12 -11.60 20.09
CA GLU A 63 9.03 -12.75 20.03
C GLU A 63 9.62 -12.92 18.62
N SER A 64 8.80 -12.78 17.59
CA SER A 64 9.21 -12.83 16.20
C SER A 64 10.10 -11.64 15.83
N PHE A 65 9.83 -10.46 16.39
CA PHE A 65 10.65 -9.27 16.22
C PHE A 65 12.07 -9.48 16.76
N ASP A 66 12.20 -10.00 17.99
CA ASP A 66 13.50 -10.24 18.63
C ASP A 66 14.35 -11.23 17.82
N ARG A 67 13.73 -12.32 17.36
CA ARG A 67 14.41 -13.31 16.49
C ARG A 67 14.90 -12.69 15.18
N LEU A 68 14.10 -11.82 14.56
CA LEU A 68 14.47 -11.12 13.33
C LEU A 68 15.61 -10.13 13.57
N ALA A 69 15.56 -9.36 14.66
CA ALA A 69 16.58 -8.40 15.03
C ALA A 69 17.94 -9.07 15.28
N GLU A 70 17.95 -10.22 15.95
CA GLU A 70 19.15 -11.03 16.16
C GLU A 70 19.71 -11.55 14.82
N ALA A 71 18.86 -12.13 13.97
CA ALA A 71 19.27 -12.66 12.67
C ALA A 71 19.81 -11.58 11.73
N LEU A 72 19.33 -10.33 11.82
CA LEU A 72 19.86 -9.21 11.05
C LEU A 72 21.21 -8.71 11.60
N SER A 73 21.37 -8.73 12.93
CA SER A 73 22.61 -8.28 13.59
C SER A 73 23.76 -9.27 13.42
N SER A 74 23.45 -10.57 13.39
CA SER A 74 24.41 -11.63 13.14
C SER A 74 23.86 -12.63 12.12
N PRO A 75 23.96 -12.30 10.81
CA PRO A 75 23.40 -13.14 9.75
C PRO A 75 23.96 -14.57 9.78
N PRO A 76 23.10 -15.59 9.82
CA PRO A 76 23.57 -16.97 9.73
C PRO A 76 24.17 -17.24 8.37
N ALA A 77 25.12 -18.18 8.31
CA ALA A 77 25.64 -18.65 7.04
C ALA A 77 24.48 -19.24 6.19
N PRO A 78 24.45 -18.99 4.87
CA PRO A 78 23.46 -19.58 3.98
C PRO A 78 23.41 -21.10 4.15
N THR A 79 22.22 -21.68 4.16
CA THR A 79 22.09 -23.14 4.24
C THR A 79 22.63 -23.80 2.97
N LYS A 80 22.98 -25.09 3.05
CA LYS A 80 23.37 -25.86 1.85
C LYS A 80 22.28 -25.82 0.78
N ALA A 81 21.01 -26.01 1.18
CA ALA A 81 19.86 -25.94 0.29
C ALA A 81 19.74 -24.59 -0.43
N LEU A 82 19.94 -23.47 0.30
CA LEU A 82 19.91 -22.14 -0.32
C LEU A 82 21.07 -21.96 -1.32
N ARG A 83 22.28 -22.42 -0.99
CA ARG A 83 23.41 -22.35 -1.92
C ARG A 83 23.18 -23.20 -3.17
N ASP A 84 22.64 -24.39 -3.01
CA ASP A 84 22.34 -25.29 -4.13
C ASP A 84 21.23 -24.70 -5.02
N LEU A 85 20.20 -24.08 -4.43
CA LEU A 85 19.17 -23.32 -5.17
C LEU A 85 19.77 -22.15 -5.96
N MET A 86 20.61 -21.31 -5.32
CA MET A 86 21.18 -20.11 -5.94
C MET A 86 22.21 -20.42 -7.04
N ARG A 87 22.78 -21.64 -7.06
CA ARG A 87 23.66 -22.10 -8.15
C ARG A 87 22.91 -22.49 -9.42
N GLY A 88 21.59 -22.69 -9.33
CA GLY A 88 20.76 -23.23 -10.41
C GLY A 88 21.03 -24.73 -10.64
N GLN A 89 20.04 -25.45 -11.15
CA GLN A 89 20.35 -26.64 -11.95
C GLN A 89 20.97 -26.11 -13.24
N GLY A 90 22.22 -26.46 -13.53
CA GLY A 90 22.82 -26.07 -14.81
C GLY A 90 21.98 -26.63 -15.94
N ASP A 91 21.46 -25.75 -16.81
CA ASP A 91 21.11 -26.09 -18.18
C ASP A 91 22.39 -26.39 -18.99
#